data_AF-A0A838PR42-F1
#
_entry.id   AF-A0A838PR42-F1
#
_cell.length_a   1.000
_cell.length_b   1.000
_cell.length_c   1.000
_cell.angle_alpha   90.00
_cell.angle_beta   90.00
_cell.angle_gamma   90.00
#
_symmetry.space_group_name_H-M   'P 1'
#
loop_
_entity.id
_entity.type
_entity.pdbx_description
1 polymer ?
#
loop_
_entity_poly.entity_id
_entity_poly.type
_entity_poly.pdbx_seq_one_letter_code
_entity_poly.pdbx_strand_id
1 'polypeptide(L)'
;MRAEPVAEPLVGFRHWGCKRGGLYSGIFVAGRFVPNPALGMIAPRVGLMPWPTDRERVAKCFALRGHEAPYRDCRCGWSAYYSLAAEPELPAPECVWGAVVAWGTIVECETGFRAQFVRPLALLDRENP
;
A
#
# COMPACT_ATOMS: atom_id res chain seq x y z
N MET A 1 30.57 -0.67 -9.44
CA MET A 1 29.27 -0.57 -8.75
C MET A 1 28.27 -1.29 -9.64
N ARG A 2 27.81 -2.49 -9.29
CA ARG A 2 26.74 -3.16 -10.06
C ARG A 2 25.45 -2.42 -9.73
N ALA A 3 24.76 -1.88 -10.73
CA ALA A 3 23.40 -1.40 -10.53
C ALA A 3 22.59 -2.58 -9.98
N GLU A 4 21.95 -2.40 -8.84
CA GLU A 4 20.96 -3.37 -8.36
C GLU A 4 19.92 -3.55 -9.47
N PRO A 5 19.50 -4.79 -9.79
CA PRO A 5 18.50 -5.01 -10.82
C PRO A 5 17.23 -4.26 -10.39
N VAL A 6 16.88 -3.20 -11.12
CA VAL A 6 15.57 -2.59 -11.00
C VAL A 6 14.61 -3.67 -11.45
N ALA A 7 13.81 -4.21 -10.53
CA ALA A 7 12.78 -5.17 -10.88
C ALA A 7 11.92 -4.55 -11.99
N GLU A 8 11.61 -5.32 -13.02
CA GLU A 8 10.58 -4.95 -13.98
C GLU A 8 9.33 -4.53 -13.19
N PRO A 9 8.64 -3.44 -13.58
CA PRO A 9 7.53 -2.93 -12.82
C PRO A 9 6.49 -4.03 -12.58
N LEU A 10 6.22 -4.31 -11.30
CA LEU A 10 5.26 -5.33 -10.89
C LEU A 10 3.87 -4.71 -10.80
N VAL A 11 2.90 -5.39 -11.38
CA VAL A 11 1.49 -5.10 -11.15
C VAL A 11 1.01 -5.92 -9.95
N GLY A 12 0.31 -5.28 -9.03
CA GLY A 12 -0.29 -5.94 -7.88
C GLY A 12 -1.58 -5.26 -7.46
N PHE A 13 -2.22 -5.80 -6.43
CA PHE A 13 -3.50 -5.32 -5.92
C PHE A 13 -3.35 -4.75 -4.52
N ARG A 14 -3.99 -3.61 -4.29
CA ARG A 14 -3.97 -2.92 -3.00
C ARG A 14 -5.35 -2.39 -2.68
N HIS A 15 -5.66 -2.29 -1.39
CA HIS A 15 -6.85 -1.60 -0.91
C HIS A 15 -6.53 -0.25 -0.29
N TRP A 16 -7.49 0.67 -0.38
CA TRP A 16 -7.46 2.01 0.19
C TRP A 16 -8.77 2.31 0.91
N GLY A 17 -8.73 3.26 1.84
CA GLY A 17 -9.93 3.95 2.28
C GLY A 17 -10.35 4.97 1.21
N CYS A 18 -11.65 5.11 0.97
CA CYS A 18 -12.23 6.06 0.03
C CYS A 18 -13.20 6.97 0.79
N LYS A 19 -12.93 8.28 0.81
CA LYS A 19 -13.80 9.26 1.46
C LYS A 19 -13.96 10.49 0.58
N ARG A 20 -15.20 10.88 0.29
CA ARG A 20 -15.55 12.04 -0.58
C ARG A 20 -14.80 12.03 -1.92
N GLY A 21 -14.63 10.86 -2.53
CA GLY A 21 -13.93 10.67 -3.81
C GLY A 21 -12.40 10.68 -3.74
N GLY A 22 -11.81 10.83 -2.55
CA GLY A 22 -10.36 10.75 -2.34
C GLY A 22 -9.93 9.39 -1.80
N LEU A 23 -8.77 8.90 -2.26
CA LEU A 23 -8.11 7.72 -1.71
C LEU A 23 -7.25 8.09 -0.50
N TYR A 24 -7.19 7.19 0.49
CA TYR A 24 -6.40 7.35 1.69
C TYR A 24 -5.67 6.07 2.05
N SER A 25 -4.40 6.20 2.48
CA SER A 25 -3.70 5.07 3.11
C SER A 25 -4.22 4.84 4.51
N GLY A 26 -4.70 3.63 4.79
CA GLY A 26 -4.86 3.16 6.17
C GLY A 26 -3.52 2.74 6.79
N ILE A 27 -3.50 2.62 8.11
CA ILE A 27 -2.42 1.92 8.81
C ILE A 27 -2.75 0.43 8.80
N PHE A 28 -1.80 -0.39 8.37
CA PHE A 28 -1.87 -1.83 8.52
C PHE A 28 -1.36 -2.21 9.91
N VAL A 29 -2.28 -2.63 10.76
CA VAL A 29 -1.95 -3.16 12.09
C VAL A 29 -2.24 -4.65 12.08
N ALA A 30 -1.22 -5.47 12.26
CA ALA A 30 -1.38 -6.93 12.43
C ALA A 30 -2.30 -7.59 11.38
N GLY A 31 -2.15 -7.23 10.09
CA GLY A 31 -2.93 -7.81 9.00
C GLY A 31 -4.36 -7.28 8.87
N ARG A 32 -4.77 -6.28 9.66
CA ARG A 32 -6.07 -5.60 9.51
C ARG A 32 -5.89 -4.19 8.97
N PHE A 33 -6.68 -3.85 7.96
CA PHE A 33 -6.91 -2.47 7.56
C PHE A 33 -7.62 -1.75 8.69
N VAL A 34 -7.01 -0.69 9.21
CA VAL A 34 -7.68 0.17 10.18
C VAL A 34 -8.06 1.48 9.47
N PRO A 35 -9.35 1.68 9.13
CA PRO A 35 -9.81 2.89 8.41
C PRO A 35 -9.57 4.18 9.20
N ASN A 36 -9.47 4.05 10.52
CA ASN A 36 -9.12 5.11 11.44
C ASN A 36 -8.23 4.50 12.53
N PRO A 37 -6.92 4.74 12.53
CA PRO A 37 -6.03 4.02 13.44
C PRO A 37 -6.53 4.18 14.88
N ALA A 38 -6.65 3.06 15.60
CA ALA A 38 -7.08 3.09 16.99
C ALA A 38 -6.23 4.12 17.73
N LEU A 39 -6.88 5.06 18.43
CA LEU A 39 -6.26 6.23 19.06
C LEU A 39 -5.02 5.92 19.93
N GLY A 40 -4.86 4.67 20.39
CA GLY A 40 -3.69 4.21 21.16
C GLY A 40 -2.50 3.69 20.33
N MET A 41 -2.59 3.65 19.00
CA MET A 41 -1.56 3.11 18.10
C MET A 41 -0.99 4.14 17.11
N ILE A 42 -1.42 5.39 17.23
CA ILE A 42 -0.94 6.50 16.43
C ILE A 42 0.19 7.17 17.23
N ALA A 43 1.37 7.35 16.63
CA ALA A 43 2.15 8.53 16.98
C ALA A 43 1.22 9.73 16.73
N PRO A 44 0.79 10.51 17.75
CA PRO A 44 -0.53 11.17 17.87
C PRO A 44 -0.96 12.22 16.79
N ARG A 45 -0.38 12.21 15.59
CA ARG A 45 -0.56 13.20 14.53
C ARG A 45 -0.66 12.63 13.11
N VAL A 46 -0.83 11.32 12.92
CA VAL A 46 -0.98 10.78 11.56
C VAL A 46 -2.45 10.87 11.14
N GLY A 47 -2.86 12.02 10.61
CA GLY A 47 -4.16 12.18 9.97
C GLY A 47 -4.34 11.24 8.77
N LEU A 48 -5.57 11.12 8.27
CA LEU A 48 -5.86 10.43 7.01
C LEU A 48 -4.87 10.92 5.94
N MET A 49 -3.97 10.04 5.48
CA MET A 49 -2.93 10.44 4.54
C MET A 49 -3.48 10.34 3.11
N PRO A 50 -3.78 11.47 2.43
CA PRO A 50 -4.34 11.44 1.10
C PRO A 50 -3.39 10.71 0.16
N TRP A 51 -3.97 9.89 -0.70
CA TRP A 51 -3.27 9.12 -1.70
C TRP A 51 -3.52 9.73 -3.08
N PRO A 52 -2.50 10.32 -3.71
CA PRO A 52 -2.67 10.84 -5.06
C PRO A 52 -2.85 9.69 -6.06
N THR A 53 -3.77 9.86 -6.99
CA THR A 53 -4.05 8.90 -8.07
C THR A 53 -3.23 9.16 -9.33
N ASP A 54 -2.61 10.34 -9.43
CA ASP A 54 -1.95 10.88 -10.62
C ASP A 54 -0.42 10.84 -10.57
N ARG A 55 0.17 10.49 -9.42
CA ARG A 55 1.63 10.47 -9.21
C ARG A 55 2.05 9.30 -8.33
N GLU A 56 3.32 8.95 -8.43
CA GLU A 56 3.92 7.91 -7.61
C GLU A 56 4.07 8.31 -6.14
N ARG A 57 4.24 7.28 -5.31
CA ARG A 57 4.51 7.39 -3.89
C ARG A 57 5.79 6.64 -3.57
N VAL A 58 6.69 7.31 -2.87
CA VAL A 58 7.93 6.74 -2.37
C VAL A 58 7.71 6.20 -0.96
N ALA A 59 8.17 4.98 -0.71
CA ALA A 59 8.10 4.35 0.60
C ALA A 59 9.04 5.05 1.58
N LYS A 60 8.60 5.15 2.83
CA LYS A 60 9.42 5.63 3.94
C LYS A 60 9.31 4.68 5.10
N CYS A 61 10.43 4.43 5.79
CA CYS A 61 10.39 3.76 7.08
C CYS A 61 10.09 4.79 8.18
N PHE A 62 9.19 4.45 9.09
CA PHE A 62 8.84 5.26 10.26
C PHE A 62 9.28 4.60 11.59
N ALA A 63 10.14 3.57 11.53
CA ALA A 63 10.74 2.98 12.73
C ALA A 63 11.73 3.96 13.37
N LEU A 64 11.96 3.84 14.69
CA LEU A 64 12.76 4.78 15.49
C LEU A 64 14.18 5.03 14.93
N ARG A 65 14.86 3.99 14.45
CA ARG A 65 16.21 4.11 13.86
C ARG A 65 16.20 4.45 12.36
N GLY A 66 15.06 4.32 11.70
CA GLY A 66 14.93 4.51 10.26
C GLY A 66 15.77 3.53 9.44
N HIS A 67 15.45 3.41 8.16
CA HIS A 67 16.25 2.75 7.14
C HIS A 67 15.58 3.02 5.79
N GLU A 68 16.30 2.74 4.70
CA GLU A 68 15.70 2.76 3.37
C GLU A 68 14.55 1.76 3.30
N ALA A 69 13.48 2.12 2.59
CA ALA A 69 12.27 1.31 2.48
C ALA A 69 12.09 0.86 1.01
N PRO A 70 11.77 -0.42 0.76
CA PRO A 70 11.58 -1.49 1.74
C PRO A 70 12.90 -2.06 2.27
N TYR A 71 12.93 -2.35 3.58
CA TYR A 71 14.01 -3.13 4.19
C TYR A 71 13.53 -4.56 4.45
N ARG A 72 14.38 -5.54 4.17
CA ARG A 72 14.05 -6.97 4.23
C ARG A 72 13.42 -7.37 5.57
N ASP A 73 14.06 -6.99 6.68
CA ASP A 73 13.63 -7.41 8.03
C ASP A 73 12.71 -6.40 8.73
N CYS A 74 12.13 -5.47 7.97
CA CYS A 74 11.12 -4.54 8.47
C CYS A 74 9.79 -4.74 7.74
N ARG A 75 8.73 -4.09 8.22
CA ARG A 75 7.42 -4.06 7.54
C ARG A 75 7.22 -2.79 6.69
N CYS A 76 8.25 -1.96 6.53
CA CYS A 76 8.17 -0.74 5.71
C CYS A 76 8.10 -1.07 4.22
N GLY A 77 7.68 -0.11 3.40
CA GLY A 77 7.42 -0.33 1.98
C GLY A 77 5.95 -0.21 1.65
N TRP A 78 5.65 -0.05 0.36
CA TRP A 78 4.27 -0.11 -0.12
C TRP A 78 3.89 -1.56 -0.42
N SER A 79 2.96 -2.10 0.37
CA SER A 79 2.49 -3.47 0.20
C SER A 79 1.42 -3.58 -0.90
N ALA A 80 1.50 -4.64 -1.69
CA ALA A 80 0.46 -5.08 -2.63
C ALA A 80 0.47 -6.61 -2.73
N TYR A 81 -0.66 -7.18 -3.13
CA TYR A 81 -0.85 -8.61 -3.36
C TYR A 81 -0.60 -8.96 -4.82
N TYR A 82 -0.10 -10.17 -5.10
CA TYR A 82 0.10 -10.61 -6.49
C TYR A 82 -1.23 -10.83 -7.22
N SER A 83 -2.25 -11.29 -6.50
CA SER A 83 -3.56 -11.62 -7.03
C SER A 83 -4.65 -11.00 -6.17
N LEU A 84 -5.70 -10.50 -6.83
CA LEU A 84 -6.96 -10.22 -6.17
C LEU A 84 -7.68 -11.55 -5.86
N ALA A 85 -8.33 -11.66 -4.71
CA ALA A 85 -9.25 -12.77 -4.48
C ALA A 85 -10.40 -12.72 -5.50
N ALA A 86 -10.98 -13.88 -5.85
CA ALA A 86 -12.06 -13.94 -6.85
C ALA A 86 -13.30 -13.13 -6.42
N GLU A 87 -13.63 -13.18 -5.14
CA GLU A 87 -14.62 -12.31 -4.50
C GLU A 87 -13.91 -11.59 -3.36
N PRO A 88 -13.25 -10.46 -3.64
CA PRO A 88 -12.58 -9.73 -2.59
C PRO A 88 -13.68 -9.20 -1.66
N GLU A 89 -13.71 -9.66 -0.41
CA GLU A 89 -14.54 -9.01 0.60
C GLU A 89 -14.11 -7.55 0.62
N LEU A 90 -15.01 -6.67 0.15
CA LEU A 90 -14.73 -5.26 0.13
C LEU A 90 -14.54 -4.86 1.59
N PRO A 91 -13.40 -4.23 1.95
CA PRO A 91 -13.26 -3.73 3.30
C PRO A 91 -14.40 -2.73 3.55
N ALA A 92 -14.69 -2.44 4.83
CA ALA A 92 -15.79 -1.58 5.29
C ALA A 92 -16.25 -0.50 4.28
N PRO A 93 -17.56 -0.16 4.17
CA PRO A 93 -18.17 0.54 3.03
C PRO A 93 -17.39 1.68 2.33
N GLU A 94 -16.55 2.40 3.08
CA GLU A 94 -15.60 3.41 2.61
C GLU A 94 -14.24 2.82 2.18
N CYS A 95 -14.18 1.64 1.55
CA CYS A 95 -12.93 1.04 1.08
C CYS A 95 -13.07 0.45 -0.32
N VAL A 96 -11.97 0.51 -1.07
CA VAL A 96 -11.89 0.02 -2.45
C VAL A 96 -10.61 -0.78 -2.64
N TRP A 97 -10.68 -1.78 -3.53
CA TRP A 97 -9.50 -2.41 -4.11
C TRP A 97 -9.09 -1.68 -5.39
N GLY A 98 -7.86 -1.89 -5.82
CA GLY A 98 -7.41 -1.47 -7.13
C GLY A 98 -6.03 -2.00 -7.48
N ALA A 99 -5.70 -1.89 -8.75
CA ALA A 99 -4.40 -2.28 -9.27
C ALA A 99 -3.39 -1.15 -9.02
N VAL A 100 -2.16 -1.54 -8.72
CA VAL A 100 -1.00 -0.66 -8.64
C VAL A 100 0.10 -1.17 -9.57
N VAL A 101 0.90 -0.25 -10.08
CA VAL A 101 2.22 -0.56 -10.60
C VAL A 101 3.25 -0.16 -9.55
N ALA A 102 4.25 -1.02 -9.33
CA ALA A 102 5.26 -0.85 -8.32
C ALA A 102 6.66 -1.17 -8.86
N TRP A 103 7.68 -0.43 -8.41
CA TRP A 103 9.04 -0.54 -8.95
C TRP A 103 10.10 -0.06 -7.93
N GLY A 104 11.37 -0.10 -8.35
CA GLY A 104 12.53 0.18 -7.52
C GLY A 104 12.95 -1.06 -6.75
N THR A 105 13.36 -0.89 -5.49
CA THR A 105 13.62 -2.03 -4.61
C THR A 105 12.30 -2.75 -4.29
N ILE A 106 12.25 -4.05 -4.59
CA ILE A 106 11.14 -4.95 -4.28
C ILE A 106 11.59 -5.98 -3.25
N VAL A 107 10.76 -6.21 -2.23
CA VAL A 107 10.88 -7.35 -1.31
C VAL A 107 9.66 -8.25 -1.51
N GLU A 108 9.89 -9.41 -2.11
CA GLU A 108 8.86 -10.43 -2.29
C GLU A 108 8.39 -11.00 -0.94
N CYS A 109 7.12 -11.36 -0.87
CA CYS A 109 6.46 -11.99 0.25
C CYS A 109 5.61 -13.16 -0.29
N GLU A 110 5.11 -14.03 0.59
CA GLU A 110 4.37 -15.23 0.18
C GLU A 110 3.16 -14.94 -0.72
N THR A 111 2.39 -13.89 -0.41
CA THR A 111 1.13 -13.56 -1.12
C THR A 111 1.18 -12.21 -1.86
N GLY A 112 2.36 -11.59 -1.92
CA GLY A 112 2.50 -10.25 -2.46
C GLY A 112 3.92 -9.73 -2.34
N PHE A 113 4.07 -8.41 -2.29
CA PHE A 113 5.37 -7.77 -2.24
C PHE A 113 5.30 -6.42 -1.53
N ARG A 114 6.48 -5.91 -1.16
CA ARG A 114 6.68 -4.54 -0.70
C ARG A 114 7.59 -3.82 -1.69
N ALA A 115 7.23 -2.59 -2.05
CA ALA A 115 7.96 -1.81 -3.04
C ALA A 115 8.42 -0.44 -2.54
N GLN A 116 9.48 0.07 -3.16
CA GLN A 116 10.00 1.42 -2.95
C GLN A 116 9.07 2.47 -3.58
N PHE A 117 8.66 2.25 -4.82
CA PHE A 117 7.76 3.14 -5.54
C PHE A 117 6.47 2.42 -5.89
N VAL A 118 5.36 3.17 -5.88
CA VAL A 118 4.05 2.66 -6.27
C VAL A 118 3.20 3.76 -6.87
N ARG A 119 2.34 3.42 -7.83
CA ARG A 119 1.30 4.31 -8.38
C ARG A 119 0.02 3.51 -8.64
N PRO A 120 -1.17 4.03 -8.30
CA PRO A 120 -2.43 3.43 -8.73
C PRO A 120 -2.52 3.36 -10.26
N LEU A 121 -3.10 2.28 -10.78
CA LEU A 121 -3.44 2.12 -12.19
C LEU A 121 -4.94 2.19 -12.43
N ALA A 122 -5.71 1.49 -11.60
CA ALA A 122 -7.16 1.39 -11.70
C ALA A 122 -7.76 1.10 -10.32
N LEU A 123 -9.04 1.44 -10.15
CA LEU A 123 -9.83 1.10 -8.97
C LEU A 123 -10.92 0.12 -9.40
N LEU A 124 -11.24 -0.83 -8.52
CA LEU A 124 -12.41 -1.68 -8.70
C LEU A 124 -13.66 -0.88 -8.35
N ASP A 125 -14.59 -0.85 -9.29
CA ASP A 125 -15.92 -0.30 -9.07
C ASP A 125 -16.74 -1.31 -8.27
N ARG A 126 -17.47 -0.80 -7.27
CA ARG A 126 -18.32 -1.62 -6.41
C ARG A 126 -19.56 -2.11 -7.14
N GLU A 127 -20.02 -1.37 -8.15
CA GLU A 127 -21.22 -1.67 -8.91
C GLU A 127 -20.94 -2.41 -10.23
N ASN A 128 -19.68 -2.44 -10.67
CA ASN A 128 -19.22 -3.12 -11.88
C ASN A 128 -17.88 -3.85 -11.61
N PRO A 129 -17.90 -4.96 -10.84
CA PRO A 129 -16.70 -5.73 -10.48
C PRO A 129 -16.02 -6.41 -11.66
#